data_AF-A0A7U9T661-F1
#
_entry.id   AF-A0A7U9T661-F1
#
_cell.length_a   1.000
_cell.length_b   1.000
_cell.length_c   1.000
_cell.angle_alpha   90.00
_cell.angle_beta   90.00
_cell.angle_gamma   90.00
#
_symmetry.space_group_name_H-M   'P 1'
#
loop_
_entity.id
_entity.type
_entity.pdbx_description
1 polymer ?
#
loop_
_entity_poly.entity_id
_entity_poly.type
_entity_poly.pdbx_seq_one_letter_code
_entity_poly.pdbx_strand_id
1 'polypeptide(L)'
;MNIDLVGEDGITKSSEDMPISIEVSGAGTLQAFGSAKPNMGEDFHSRQHTTYYGKAQAVIRAGEKSGNILVKVSGEGLGTKEVSIHVKEK
;
A
#
# COMPACT_ATOMS: atom_id res chain seq x y z
N MET A 1 -4.04 -5.99 -1.10
CA MET A 1 -3.77 -5.07 -2.22
C MET A 1 -2.28 -5.10 -2.50
N ASN A 2 -1.88 -5.33 -3.74
CA ASN A 2 -0.47 -5.35 -4.14
C ASN A 2 -0.05 -3.95 -4.61
N ILE A 3 1.17 -3.59 -4.30
CA ILE A 3 1.79 -2.32 -4.66
C ILE A 3 3.10 -2.66 -5.37
N ASP A 4 3.25 -2.16 -6.60
CA ASP A 4 4.42 -2.38 -7.42
C ASP A 4 5.07 -1.03 -7.74
N LEU A 5 6.38 -0.93 -7.49
CA LEU A 5 7.24 0.12 -8.02
C LEU A 5 7.54 -0.22 -9.48
N VAL A 6 7.10 0.63 -10.40
CA VAL A 6 7.20 0.38 -11.84
C VAL A 6 7.96 1.49 -12.56
N GLY A 7 8.62 1.13 -13.68
CA GLY A 7 9.18 2.07 -14.63
C GLY A 7 8.09 2.75 -15.48
N GLU A 8 8.53 3.66 -16.36
CA GLU A 8 7.63 4.31 -17.34
C GLU A 8 6.98 3.31 -18.31
N ASP A 9 7.64 2.17 -18.53
CA ASP A 9 7.14 1.03 -19.30
C ASP A 9 6.12 0.17 -18.55
N GLY A 10 5.83 0.48 -17.28
CA GLY A 10 4.91 -0.26 -16.43
C GLY A 10 5.46 -1.58 -15.88
N ILE A 11 6.74 -1.88 -16.10
CA ILE A 11 7.38 -3.11 -15.61
C ILE A 11 7.87 -2.89 -14.17
N THR A 12 7.69 -3.89 -13.29
CA THR A 12 8.21 -3.82 -11.93
C THR A 12 9.72 -3.63 -11.93
N LYS A 13 10.21 -2.59 -11.26
CA LYS A 13 11.63 -2.35 -11.04
C LYS A 13 12.16 -3.24 -9.91
N SER A 14 12.42 -4.51 -10.20
CA SER A 14 12.89 -5.46 -9.18
C SER A 14 14.30 -5.20 -8.66
N SER A 15 15.09 -4.35 -9.32
CA SER A 15 16.46 -4.00 -8.90
C SER A 15 16.53 -2.81 -7.94
N GLU A 16 15.41 -2.14 -7.69
CA GLU A 16 15.34 -0.94 -6.85
C GLU A 16 14.29 -1.14 -5.76
N ASP A 17 14.60 -0.63 -4.57
CA ASP A 17 13.66 -0.58 -3.46
C ASP A 17 13.69 0.79 -2.80
N MET A 18 12.54 1.27 -2.35
CA MET A 18 12.43 2.57 -1.71
C MET A 18 11.38 2.59 -0.60
N PRO A 19 11.50 3.48 0.39
CA PRO A 19 10.43 3.74 1.35
C PRO A 19 9.19 4.26 0.64
N ILE A 20 8.04 3.66 0.96
CA ILE A 20 6.74 4.11 0.51
C ILE A 20 5.79 4.25 1.70
N SER A 21 4.88 5.21 1.61
CA SER A 21 3.89 5.51 2.64
C SER A 21 2.49 5.18 2.16
N ILE A 22 1.63 4.76 3.08
CA ILE A 22 0.23 4.44 2.81
C ILE A 22 -0.73 5.19 3.74
N GLU A 23 -1.75 5.78 3.15
CA GLU A 23 -2.88 6.37 3.85
C GLU A 23 -4.17 5.66 3.47
N VAL A 24 -4.99 5.35 4.46
CA VAL A 24 -6.30 4.70 4.28
C VAL A 24 -7.32 5.53 5.03
N SER A 25 -8.39 5.91 4.34
CA SER A 25 -9.51 6.67 4.90
C SER A 25 -10.85 6.16 4.38
N GLY A 26 -11.95 6.54 5.04
CA GLY A 26 -13.30 6.14 4.66
C GLY A 26 -13.79 4.89 5.37
N ALA A 27 -14.55 4.05 4.66
CA ALA A 27 -15.32 2.93 5.22
C ALA A 27 -14.48 1.69 5.57
N GLY A 28 -13.24 1.86 6.03
CA GLY A 28 -12.32 0.77 6.31
C GLY A 28 -11.00 1.24 6.90
N THR A 29 -10.17 0.28 7.28
CA THR A 29 -8.91 0.54 8.00
C THR A 29 -7.76 -0.26 7.42
N LEU A 30 -6.55 0.27 7.56
CA LEU A 30 -5.31 -0.47 7.31
C LEU A 30 -5.13 -1.51 8.43
N GLN A 31 -5.13 -2.78 8.08
CA GLN A 31 -4.91 -3.87 9.05
C GLN A 31 -3.43 -4.24 9.16
N ALA A 32 -2.72 -4.25 8.04
CA ALA A 32 -1.30 -4.53 7.97
C ALA A 32 -0.69 -3.95 6.68
N PHE A 33 0.59 -3.62 6.72
CA PHE A 33 1.41 -3.20 5.59
C PHE A 33 2.79 -3.87 5.68
N GLY A 34 3.35 -4.31 4.55
CA GLY A 34 4.61 -5.04 4.54
C GLY A 34 5.13 -5.32 3.14
N SER A 35 6.43 -5.55 2.98
CA SER A 35 7.06 -5.94 1.70
C SER A 35 7.63 -7.35 1.66
N ALA A 36 7.57 -8.07 2.79
CA ALA A 36 8.28 -9.34 3.00
C ALA A 36 9.82 -9.22 2.93
N LYS A 37 10.38 -8.00 3.06
CA LYS A 37 11.82 -7.79 3.24
C LYS A 37 12.31 -8.55 4.48
N PRO A 38 13.29 -9.47 4.35
CA PRO A 38 13.83 -10.18 5.50
C PRO A 38 14.58 -9.22 6.43
N ASN A 39 14.56 -9.51 7.73
CA ASN A 39 15.27 -8.72 8.76
C ASN A 39 14.94 -7.21 8.71
N MET A 40 13.67 -6.91 8.48
CA MET A 40 13.13 -5.56 8.49
C MET A 40 13.02 -5.01 9.92
N GLY A 41 13.40 -3.75 10.11
CA GLY A 41 13.19 -3.02 11.37
C GLY A 41 11.83 -2.30 11.47
N GLU A 42 11.01 -2.35 10.43
CA GLU A 42 9.70 -1.70 10.33
C GLU A 42 8.58 -2.63 10.84
N ASP A 43 7.57 -2.08 11.52
CA ASP A 43 6.43 -2.83 12.09
C ASP A 43 5.31 -3.03 11.05
N PHE A 44 4.59 -4.16 11.07
CA PHE A 44 3.47 -4.42 10.14
C PHE A 44 2.26 -3.47 10.30
N HIS A 45 2.15 -2.75 11.40
CA HIS A 45 1.16 -1.70 11.64
C HIS A 45 1.66 -0.31 11.23
N SER A 46 2.94 -0.19 10.87
CA SER A 46 3.51 1.03 10.30
C SER A 46 2.77 1.43 9.02
N ARG A 47 2.67 2.73 8.79
CA ARG A 47 2.17 3.31 7.54
C ARG A 47 3.28 3.52 6.50
N GLN A 48 4.51 3.15 6.82
CA GLN A 48 5.66 3.24 5.94
C GLN A 48 6.41 1.91 5.92
N HIS A 49 6.73 1.45 4.72
CA HIS A 49 7.55 0.25 4.48
C HIS A 49 8.48 0.50 3.30
N THR A 50 9.69 -0.01 3.37
CA THR A 50 10.55 -0.13 2.19
C THR A 50 10.06 -1.27 1.32
N THR A 51 9.90 -1.07 0.01
CA THR A 51 9.59 -2.17 -0.91
C THR A 51 10.66 -3.26 -0.87
N TYR A 52 10.34 -4.45 -1.40
CA TYR A 52 11.31 -5.52 -1.60
C TYR A 52 11.16 -6.13 -2.99
N TYR A 53 12.23 -6.10 -3.78
CA TYR A 53 12.18 -6.39 -5.21
C TYR A 53 11.10 -5.58 -5.94
N GLY A 54 10.96 -4.31 -5.56
CA GLY A 54 9.98 -3.38 -6.12
C GLY A 54 8.54 -3.65 -5.68
N LYS A 55 8.30 -4.45 -4.63
CA LYS A 55 6.95 -4.84 -4.20
C LYS A 55 6.64 -4.53 -2.75
N ALA A 56 5.37 -4.28 -2.49
CA ALA A 56 4.78 -4.25 -1.15
C ALA A 56 3.32 -4.73 -1.18
N GLN A 57 2.76 -4.98 -0.01
CA GLN A 57 1.39 -5.44 0.17
C GLN A 57 0.73 -4.74 1.35
N ALA A 58 -0.49 -4.26 1.11
CA ALA A 58 -1.37 -3.73 2.14
C ALA A 58 -2.61 -4.62 2.32
N VAL A 59 -2.97 -4.87 3.57
CA VAL A 59 -4.19 -5.58 3.97
C VAL A 59 -5.18 -4.53 4.49
N ILE A 60 -6.30 -4.39 3.79
CA ILE A 60 -7.35 -3.43 4.11
C ILE A 60 -8.56 -4.20 4.65
N ARG A 61 -9.03 -3.82 5.83
CA ARG A 61 -10.24 -4.38 6.43
C ARG A 61 -11.41 -3.44 6.14
N ALA A 62 -12.47 -3.98 5.55
CA ALA A 62 -13.74 -3.27 5.42
C ALA A 62 -14.38 -3.03 6.80
N GLY A 63 -14.98 -1.86 7.00
CA GLY A 63 -15.79 -1.56 8.17
C GLY A 63 -17.20 -2.18 8.07
N GLU A 64 -18.04 -1.86 9.05
CA GLU A 64 -19.41 -2.39 9.12
C GLU A 64 -20.41 -1.63 8.23
N LYS A 65 -20.13 -0.37 7.91
CA LYS A 65 -20.99 0.49 7.10
C LYS A 65 -20.59 0.45 5.63
N SER A 66 -21.59 0.55 4.76
CA SER A 66 -21.35 0.78 3.33
C SER A 66 -20.61 2.11 3.09
N GLY A 67 -19.90 2.20 1.98
CA GLY A 67 -19.16 3.40 1.59
C GLY A 67 -17.89 3.09 0.80
N ASN A 68 -17.07 4.12 0.59
CA ASN A 68 -15.81 3.97 -0.12
C ASN A 68 -14.64 4.02 0.85
N ILE A 69 -13.64 3.16 0.59
CA ILE A 69 -12.32 3.25 1.19
C ILE A 69 -11.40 3.89 0.17
N LEU A 70 -10.75 4.99 0.53
CA LEU A 70 -9.72 5.62 -0.28
C LEU A 70 -8.35 5.22 0.26
N VAL A 71 -7.56 4.58 -0.59
CA VAL A 71 -6.18 4.19 -0.29
C VAL A 71 -5.25 5.05 -1.15
N LYS A 72 -4.29 5.73 -0.50
CA LYS A 72 -3.26 6.52 -1.17
C LYS A 72 -1.89 5.92 -0.87
N VAL A 73 -1.05 5.80 -1.88
CA VAL A 73 0.33 5.35 -1.76
C VAL A 73 1.25 6.38 -2.39
N SER A 74 2.32 6.74 -1.69
CA SER A 74 3.30 7.72 -2.14
C SER A 74 4.73 7.25 -1.83
N GLY A 75 5.69 7.77 -2.58
CA GLY A 75 7.12 7.55 -2.38
C GLY A 75 7.88 8.83 -2.75
N GLU A 76 9.06 9.04 -2.17
CA GLU A 76 9.88 10.21 -2.47
C GLU A 76 10.21 10.28 -3.98
N GLY A 77 10.00 11.46 -4.58
CA GLY A 77 10.22 11.65 -6.03
C GLY A 77 9.16 11.01 -6.93
N LEU A 78 8.14 10.35 -6.37
CA LEU A 78 7.02 9.77 -7.10
C LEU A 78 5.72 10.53 -6.83
N GLY A 79 4.81 10.52 -7.80
CA GLY A 79 3.44 10.97 -7.59
C GLY A 79 2.64 10.02 -6.70
N THR A 80 1.61 10.54 -6.03
CA THR A 80 0.68 9.71 -5.26
C THR A 80 -0.25 8.92 -6.18
N LYS A 81 -0.38 7.61 -5.92
CA LYS A 81 -1.40 6.76 -6.54
C LYS A 81 -2.56 6.55 -5.59
N GLU A 82 -3.77 6.56 -6.14
CA GLU A 82 -5.01 6.41 -5.38
C GLU A 82 -5.83 5.25 -5.92
N VAL A 83 -6.41 4.47 -5.00
CA VAL A 83 -7.34 3.37 -5.30
C VAL A 83 -8.56 3.52 -4.40
N SER A 84 -9.75 3.40 -5.00
CA SER A 84 -11.02 3.39 -4.28
C SER A 84 -11.59 1.98 -4.23
N ILE A 85 -11.98 1.52 -3.04
CA ILE A 85 -12.62 0.21 -2.82
C ILE A 85 -14.03 0.47 -2.31
N HIS A 86 -15.04 -0.05 -3.01
CA HIS A 86 -16.44 0.08 -2.59
C HIS A 86 -16.84 -1.05 -1.63
N VAL A 87 -17.28 -0.68 -0.44
CA VAL A 87 -17.83 -1.57 0.59
C VAL A 87 -19.34 -1.55 0.53
N LYS A 88 -19.94 -2.73 0.39
CA LYS A 88 -21.40 -2.90 0.48
C LYS A 88 -21.78 -3.33 1.88
N GLU A 89 -23.00 -2.96 2.29
CA GLU A 89 -23.64 -3.56 3.46
C GLU A 89 -23.83 -5.07 3.25
N LYS A 90 -23.86 -5.77 4.37
CA LYS A 90 -23.90 -7.23 4.42
C LYS A 90 -25.31 -7.77 4.18
#